data_AF-X1BRR3-F1
#
_entry.id   AF-X1BRR3-F1
#
_cell.length_a   1.000
_cell.length_b   1.000
_cell.length_c   1.000
_cell.angle_alpha   90.00
_cell.angle_beta   90.00
_cell.angle_gamma   90.00
#
_symmetry.space_group_name_H-M   'P 1'
#
loop_
_entity.id
_entity.type
_entity.pdbx_description
1 polymer ?
#
loop_
_entity_poly.entity_id
_entity_poly.type
_entity_poly.pdbx_seq_one_letter_code
_entity_poly.pdbx_strand_id
1 'polypeptide(L)'
;MTDELLEEYIRQYINAQQIPEVTIAWQGGEPTLMGVDFFKKSIEYQQKYKKPHMTFQNTMQTNGVLLDDEWCQFFKENNFLIGISIDGSKELHDAYRVDKGGKGSFDRVMRGLHYL
;
A
#
# COMPACT_ATOMS: atom_id res chain seq x y z
N MET A 1 3.11 12.54 6.25
CA MET A 1 2.05 13.30 5.56
C MET A 1 1.00 13.62 6.60
N THR A 2 0.59 14.88 6.75
CA THR A 2 -0.51 15.23 7.66
C THR A 2 -1.86 14.85 7.04
N ASP A 3 -2.91 14.87 7.85
CA ASP A 3 -4.25 14.53 7.41
C ASP A 3 -4.77 15.50 6.34
N GLU A 4 -4.56 16.80 6.57
CA GLU A 4 -4.99 17.87 5.67
C GLU A 4 -4.27 17.77 4.33
N LEU A 5 -2.98 17.39 4.35
CA LEU A 5 -2.21 17.20 3.13
C LEU A 5 -2.66 15.95 2.38
N LEU A 6 -3.03 14.87 3.07
CA LEU A 6 -3.58 13.67 2.45
C LEU A 6 -4.92 13.98 1.76
N GLU A 7 -5.84 14.64 2.46
CA GLU A 7 -7.14 15.03 1.91
C GLU A 7 -6.98 15.91 0.67
N GLU A 8 -6.14 16.94 0.77
CA GLU A 8 -5.89 17.87 -0.32
C GLU A 8 -5.27 17.16 -1.53
N TYR A 9 -4.31 16.25 -1.29
CA TYR A 9 -3.69 15.46 -2.35
C TYR A 9 -4.71 14.59 -3.09
N ILE A 10 -5.55 13.85 -2.35
CA ILE A 10 -6.59 12.98 -2.93
C ILE A 10 -7.59 13.81 -3.73
N ARG A 11 -8.03 14.95 -3.19
CA ARG A 11 -8.95 15.87 -3.87
C ARG A 11 -8.37 16.40 -5.18
N GLN A 12 -7.12 16.88 -5.15
CA GLN A 12 -6.44 17.37 -6.35
C GLN A 12 -6.25 16.26 -7.38
N TYR A 13 -5.81 15.09 -6.93
CA TYR A 13 -5.57 13.93 -7.80
C TYR A 13 -6.84 13.50 -8.53
N ILE A 14 -7.96 13.34 -7.82
CA ILE A 14 -9.27 12.97 -8.40
C ILE A 14 -9.77 14.03 -9.39
N ASN A 15 -9.58 15.30 -9.07
CA ASN A 15 -10.01 16.40 -9.94
C ASN A 15 -9.25 16.42 -11.27
N ALA A 16 -7.97 16.05 -11.26
CA ALA A 16 -7.13 15.97 -12.45
C ALA A 16 -7.49 14.80 -13.38
N GLN A 17 -8.20 13.78 -12.91
CA GLN A 17 -8.57 12.62 -13.73
C GLN A 17 -9.75 12.91 -14.67
N GLN A 18 -9.59 12.46 -15.92
CA GLN A 18 -10.60 12.52 -16.98
C GLN A 18 -11.10 11.13 -17.41
N ILE A 19 -10.59 10.07 -16.78
CA ILE A 19 -10.94 8.67 -17.05
C ILE A 19 -11.87 8.13 -15.95
N PRO A 20 -12.75 7.17 -16.28
CA PRO A 20 -13.67 6.59 -15.30
C PRO A 20 -12.96 5.69 -14.28
N GLU A 21 -11.92 4.95 -14.67
CA GLU A 21 -11.18 4.09 -13.75
C GLU A 21 -9.87 4.77 -13.33
N VAL A 22 -9.75 5.08 -12.05
CA VAL A 22 -8.61 5.82 -11.50
C VAL A 22 -7.79 4.90 -10.62
N THR A 23 -6.50 4.75 -10.94
CA THR A 23 -5.58 3.97 -10.11
C THR A 23 -4.87 4.88 -9.09
N ILE A 24 -4.96 4.57 -7.81
CA ILE A 24 -4.19 5.24 -6.76
C ILE A 24 -3.13 4.24 -6.26
N ALA A 25 -1.88 4.52 -6.60
CA ALA A 25 -0.75 3.66 -6.28
C ALA A 25 0.06 4.21 -5.11
N TRP A 26 0.17 3.41 -4.05
CA TRP A 26 0.93 3.72 -2.84
C TRP A 26 2.32 3.08 -2.94
N GLN A 27 3.34 3.93 -2.99
CA GLN A 27 4.75 3.56 -3.06
C GLN A 27 5.59 4.52 -2.20
N GLY A 28 6.93 4.44 -2.31
CA GLY A 28 7.86 5.34 -1.63
C GLY A 28 8.94 4.55 -0.88
N GLY A 29 9.18 4.90 0.38
CA GLY A 29 9.97 4.07 1.29
C GLY A 29 9.26 2.76 1.60
N GLU A 30 8.59 2.68 2.74
CA GLU A 30 7.71 1.55 3.07
C GLU A 30 6.32 2.10 3.45
N PRO A 31 5.29 1.96 2.60
CA PRO A 31 3.97 2.54 2.84
C PRO A 31 3.29 2.05 4.12
N THR A 32 3.50 0.78 4.51
CA THR A 32 2.91 0.21 5.72
C THR A 32 3.40 0.89 7.01
N LEU A 33 4.48 1.66 6.97
CA LEU A 33 4.91 2.49 8.11
C LEU A 33 3.94 3.62 8.46
N MET A 34 3.04 3.99 7.54
CA MET A 34 2.01 5.01 7.81
C MET A 34 0.86 4.47 8.67
N GLY A 35 0.77 3.14 8.86
CA GLY A 35 -0.30 2.48 9.61
C GLY A 35 -1.62 2.39 8.83
N VAL A 36 -2.46 1.43 9.21
CA VAL A 36 -3.74 1.16 8.53
C VAL A 36 -4.68 2.37 8.57
N ASP A 37 -4.70 3.10 9.69
CA ASP A 37 -5.59 4.27 9.86
C ASP A 37 -5.34 5.39 8.85
N PHE A 38 -4.09 5.57 8.41
CA PHE A 38 -3.78 6.51 7.32
C PHE A 38 -4.50 6.11 6.02
N PHE A 39 -4.53 4.81 5.70
CA PHE A 39 -5.16 4.31 4.48
C PHE A 39 -6.68 4.23 4.60
N LYS A 40 -7.24 3.98 5.80
CA LYS A 40 -8.68 4.13 6.06
C LYS A 40 -9.15 5.55 5.72
N LYS A 41 -8.42 6.58 6.18
CA LYS A 41 -8.71 7.97 5.81
C LYS A 41 -8.55 8.24 4.33
N SER A 42 -7.53 7.67 3.69
CA SER A 42 -7.40 7.78 2.24
C SER A 42 -8.63 7.27 1.50
N ILE A 43 -9.14 6.09 1.88
CA ILE A 43 -10.38 5.53 1.28
C ILE A 43 -11.57 6.44 1.55
N GLU A 44 -11.70 6.99 2.77
CA GLU A 44 -12.76 7.95 3.10
C GLU A 44 -12.73 9.16 2.16
N TYR A 45 -11.56 9.77 1.96
CA TYR A 45 -11.39 10.91 1.07
C TYR A 45 -11.64 10.54 -0.40
N GLN A 46 -11.23 9.35 -0.83
CA GLN A 46 -11.54 8.85 -2.17
C GLN A 46 -13.05 8.79 -2.40
N GLN A 47 -13.82 8.23 -1.45
CA GLN A 47 -15.29 8.18 -1.56
C GLN A 47 -15.91 9.57 -1.47
N LYS A 48 -15.42 10.44 -0.59
CA LYS A 48 -15.90 11.82 -0.41
C LYS A 48 -15.83 12.64 -1.70
N TYR A 49 -14.75 12.50 -2.47
CA TYR A 49 -14.52 13.28 -3.69
C TYR A 49 -14.82 12.53 -4.99
N LYS A 50 -15.31 11.28 -4.89
CA LYS A 50 -15.65 10.43 -6.03
C LYS A 50 -16.66 11.10 -6.96
N LYS A 51 -16.35 11.15 -8.27
CA LYS A 51 -17.30 11.58 -9.31
C LYS A 51 -18.26 10.42 -9.66
N PRO A 52 -19.52 10.66 -10.09
CA PRO A 52 -20.53 9.60 -10.27
C PRO A 52 -20.15 8.43 -11.18
N HIS A 53 -19.33 8.66 -12.20
CA HIS A 53 -18.89 7.65 -13.18
C HIS A 53 -17.50 7.07 -12.85
N MET A 54 -16.93 7.42 -11.70
CA MET A 54 -15.57 7.07 -11.35
C MET A 54 -15.52 5.79 -10.51
N THR A 55 -14.51 4.96 -10.71
CA THR A 55 -14.13 3.84 -9.85
C THR A 55 -12.66 3.97 -9.48
N PHE A 56 -12.26 3.35 -8.38
CA PHE A 56 -10.88 3.39 -7.90
C PHE A 56 -10.30 1.98 -7.87
N GLN A 57 -9.08 1.85 -8.39
CA GLN A 57 -8.22 0.70 -8.12
C GLN A 57 -7.09 1.16 -7.19
N ASN A 58 -7.08 0.65 -5.96
CA ASN A 58 -6.00 0.94 -5.03
C ASN A 58 -4.90 -0.11 -5.21
N THR A 59 -3.65 0.34 -5.32
CA THR A 59 -2.50 -0.56 -5.40
C THR A 59 -1.45 -0.15 -4.35
N MET A 60 -0.73 -1.12 -3.81
CA MET A 60 0.35 -0.85 -2.85
C MET A 60 1.57 -1.71 -3.18
N GLN A 61 2.75 -1.09 -3.23
CA GLN A 61 4.03 -1.81 -3.24
C GLN A 61 4.60 -1.81 -1.82
N THR A 62 4.85 -2.99 -1.25
CA THR A 62 5.42 -3.15 0.10
C THR A 62 6.54 -4.19 0.11
N ASN A 63 7.47 -4.04 1.05
CA ASN A 63 8.43 -5.09 1.37
C ASN A 63 7.79 -6.29 2.08
N GLY A 64 6.52 -6.21 2.52
CA GLY A 64 5.77 -7.31 3.10
C GLY A 64 6.11 -7.64 4.57
N VAL A 65 7.08 -6.96 5.16
CA VAL A 65 7.62 -7.31 6.49
C VAL A 65 6.67 -6.97 7.64
N LEU A 66 5.82 -5.96 7.45
CA LEU A 66 4.87 -5.45 8.44
C LEU A 66 3.44 -5.99 8.24
N LEU A 67 3.24 -6.94 7.33
CA LEU A 67 1.92 -7.51 7.10
C LEU A 67 1.50 -8.40 8.27
N ASP A 68 0.25 -8.20 8.69
CA ASP A 68 -0.47 -8.93 9.71
C ASP A 68 -1.97 -9.02 9.33
N ASP A 69 -2.79 -9.55 10.23
CA ASP A 69 -4.23 -9.70 10.01
C ASP A 69 -4.94 -8.36 9.76
N GLU A 70 -4.55 -7.27 10.44
CA GLU A 70 -5.22 -5.97 10.28
C GLU A 70 -4.99 -5.42 8.87
N TRP A 71 -3.74 -5.47 8.39
CA TRP A 71 -3.41 -5.08 7.03
C TRP A 71 -4.14 -5.91 5.98
N CYS A 72 -4.12 -7.23 6.12
CA CYS A 72 -4.67 -8.12 5.11
C CYS A 72 -6.21 -8.04 5.08
N GLN A 73 -6.85 -7.88 6.23
CA GLN A 73 -8.28 -7.58 6.29
C GLN A 73 -8.61 -6.25 5.61
N PHE A 74 -7.86 -5.18 5.91
CA PHE A 74 -8.04 -3.88 5.25
C PHE A 74 -7.88 -3.97 3.72
N PHE A 75 -6.84 -4.67 3.23
CA PHE A 75 -6.61 -4.85 1.80
C PHE A 75 -7.75 -5.59 1.12
N LYS A 76 -8.25 -6.66 1.75
CA LYS A 76 -9.35 -7.48 1.23
C LYS A 76 -10.66 -6.70 1.16
N GLU A 77 -11.00 -5.97 2.22
CA GLU A 77 -12.22 -5.15 2.29
C GLU A 77 -12.24 -4.04 1.24
N ASN A 78 -11.07 -3.51 0.89
CA ASN A 78 -10.93 -2.39 -0.05
C ASN A 78 -10.40 -2.80 -1.43
N ASN A 79 -10.34 -4.10 -1.72
CA ASN A 79 -9.89 -4.68 -3.00
C ASN A 79 -8.54 -4.14 -3.50
N PHE A 80 -7.55 -4.06 -2.61
CA PHE A 80 -6.21 -3.60 -2.97
C PHE A 80 -5.48 -4.64 -3.82
N LEU A 81 -4.81 -4.19 -4.88
CA LEU A 81 -3.78 -4.98 -5.56
C LEU A 81 -2.43 -4.76 -4.85
N ILE A 82 -1.89 -5.81 -4.25
CA ILE A 82 -0.65 -5.74 -3.47
C ILE A 82 0.53 -6.30 -4.29
N GLY A 83 1.56 -5.48 -4.46
CA GLY A 83 2.87 -5.88 -4.96
C GLY A 83 3.83 -6.16 -3.81
N ILE A 84 4.32 -7.39 -3.72
CA ILE A 84 5.31 -7.81 -2.72
C ILE A 84 6.70 -7.84 -3.34
N SER A 85 7.64 -7.14 -2.72
CA SER A 85 9.03 -7.17 -3.15
C SER A 85 9.75 -8.42 -2.67
N ILE A 86 10.01 -9.35 -3.59
CA ILE A 86 10.76 -10.58 -3.34
C ILE A 86 11.71 -10.88 -4.52
N ASP A 87 13.01 -10.98 -4.24
CA ASP A 87 14.03 -11.05 -5.30
C ASP A 87 14.40 -12.49 -5.72
N GLY A 88 13.64 -13.51 -5.28
CA GLY A 88 13.87 -14.92 -5.61
C GLY A 88 14.07 -15.81 -4.38
N SER A 89 15.07 -16.70 -4.42
CA SER A 89 15.40 -17.56 -3.28
C SER A 89 15.88 -16.75 -2.08
N LYS A 90 15.92 -17.38 -0.91
CA LYS A 90 16.38 -16.75 0.33
C LYS A 90 17.76 -16.13 0.18
N GLU A 91 18.69 -16.84 -0.44
CA GLU A 91 20.07 -16.41 -0.63
C GLU A 91 20.15 -15.16 -1.51
N LEU A 92 19.39 -15.12 -2.60
CA LEU A 92 19.35 -13.97 -3.51
C LEU A 92 18.66 -12.78 -2.86
N HIS A 93 17.56 -13.01 -2.15
CA HIS A 93 16.82 -11.96 -1.44
C HIS A 93 17.66 -11.34 -0.32
N ASP A 94 18.21 -12.17 0.58
CA ASP A 94 18.93 -11.71 1.76
C ASP A 94 20.30 -11.08 1.42
N ALA A 95 20.82 -11.30 0.20
CA ALA A 95 22.04 -10.62 -0.28
C ALA A 95 21.85 -9.11 -0.50
N TYR A 96 20.62 -8.66 -0.84
CA TYR A 96 20.36 -7.27 -1.19
C TYR A 96 19.29 -6.60 -0.32
N ARG A 97 18.34 -7.38 0.22
CA ARG A 97 17.22 -6.89 1.03
C ARG A 97 17.46 -7.12 2.50
N VAL A 98 18.35 -6.31 3.06
CA VAL A 98 18.70 -6.30 4.48
C VAL A 98 18.02 -5.17 5.24
N ASP A 99 17.78 -5.38 6.53
CA ASP A 99 17.36 -4.31 7.42
C ASP A 99 18.52 -3.36 7.77
N LYS A 100 18.25 -2.32 8.58
CA LYS A 100 19.27 -1.35 9.01
C LYS A 100 20.44 -1.98 9.79
N GLY A 101 20.26 -3.18 10.32
CA GLY A 101 21.29 -3.96 11.00
C GLY A 101 22.01 -4.97 10.11
N GLY A 102 21.73 -4.98 8.80
CA GLY A 102 22.35 -5.90 7.84
C GLY A 102 21.76 -7.31 7.85
N LYS A 103 20.61 -7.54 8.52
CA LYS A 103 19.98 -8.86 8.56
C LYS A 103 19.02 -9.03 7.38
N GLY A 104 19.08 -10.18 6.74
CA GLY A 104 18.15 -10.58 5.68
C GLY A 104 16.68 -10.50 6.11
N SER A 105 15.80 -10.21 5.17
CA SER A 105 14.37 -10.00 5.41
C SER A 105 13.47 -11.12 4.89
N PHE A 106 14.00 -12.09 4.13
CA PHE A 106 13.21 -13.11 3.44
C PHE A 106 12.19 -13.82 4.34
N ASP A 107 12.61 -14.33 5.51
CA ASP A 107 11.70 -15.08 6.40
C ASP A 107 10.57 -14.19 6.95
N ARG A 108 10.84 -12.89 7.10
CA ARG A 108 9.85 -11.91 7.53
C ARG A 108 8.86 -11.59 6.41
N VAL A 109 9.33 -11.48 5.17
CA VAL A 109 8.48 -11.34 3.99
C VAL A 109 7.60 -12.58 3.82
N MET A 110 8.18 -13.78 3.92
CA MET A 110 7.44 -15.03 3.82
C MET A 110 6.38 -15.15 4.91
N ARG A 111 6.67 -14.77 6.16
CA ARG A 111 5.63 -14.71 7.21
C ARG A 111 4.51 -13.74 6.84
N GLY A 112 4.83 -12.55 6.33
CA GLY A 112 3.83 -11.58 5.87
C GLY A 112 2.93 -12.14 4.77
N LEU A 113 3.50 -12.89 3.83
CA LEU A 113 2.76 -13.56 2.76
C LEU A 113 1.75 -14.61 3.26
N HIS A 114 1.92 -15.19 4.46
CA HIS A 114 0.97 -16.16 5.00
C HIS A 114 -0.36 -15.52 5.44
N TYR A 115 -0.42 -14.19 5.55
CA TYR A 115 -1.65 -13.45 5.91
C TYR A 115 -2.49 -13.06 4.68
N LEU A 116 -1.91 -13.07 3.48
CA LEU A 116 -2.58 -12.72 2.21
C LEU A 116 -3.35 -13.91 1.63
#